data_AF-A0A643EY05-F1
#
_entry.id   AF-A0A643EY05-F1
#
_cell.length_a   1.000
_cell.length_b   1.000
_cell.length_c   1.000
_cell.angle_alpha   90.00
_cell.angle_beta   90.00
_cell.angle_gamma   90.00
#
_symmetry.space_group_name_H-M   'P 1'
#
loop_
_entity.id
_entity.type
_entity.pdbx_description
1 polymer ?
#
loop_
_entity_poly.entity_id
_entity_poly.type
_entity_poly.pdbx_seq_one_letter_code
_entity_poly.pdbx_strand_id
1 'polypeptide(L)'
;MRVATNTSTRTQQAIRQLPQCWTTRNLKLIVSFMSETKITRPFADGAYDFDLTYDLAHAFERDNRTSLFATHKGILDSDWRVKHIAEIIRLALIGGGTDDVKAYDLVETYVKPRPLGDSAALASDILNVAFFGTSEA
;
A
#
# COMPACT_ATOMS: atom_id res chain seq x y z
N MET A 1 39.39 29.84 24.45
CA MET A 1 38.85 28.48 24.25
C MET A 1 37.49 28.58 23.56
N ARG A 2 37.45 28.35 22.24
CA ARG A 2 36.30 27.88 21.43
C ARG A 2 36.77 27.83 19.97
N VAL A 3 37.03 26.62 19.49
CA VAL A 3 37.37 26.33 18.09
C VAL A 3 36.05 26.09 17.36
N ALA A 4 35.70 26.97 16.40
CA ALA A 4 34.58 26.76 15.51
C ALA A 4 35.10 26.06 14.24
N THR A 5 34.74 24.78 14.05
CA THR A 5 35.12 24.00 12.89
C THR A 5 34.21 24.32 11.71
N ASN A 6 34.83 24.86 10.66
CA ASN A 6 34.25 25.23 9.38
C ASN A 6 33.77 23.98 8.61
N THR A 7 32.47 23.69 8.65
CA THR A 7 31.83 22.58 7.92
C THR A 7 30.95 23.02 6.76
N SER A 8 30.83 24.33 6.48
CA SER A 8 29.87 24.85 5.49
C SER A 8 30.39 24.94 4.05
N THR A 9 31.70 24.85 3.82
CA THR A 9 32.30 25.10 2.49
C THR A 9 32.35 23.88 1.58
N ARG A 10 32.29 22.65 2.10
CA ARG A 10 32.43 21.43 1.28
C ARG A 10 31.16 21.10 0.49
N THR A 11 29.99 21.42 1.03
CA THR A 11 28.69 21.16 0.39
C THR A 11 28.38 22.19 -0.71
N GLN A 12 28.80 23.44 -0.54
CA GLN A 12 28.62 24.51 -1.53
C GLN A 12 29.51 24.34 -2.77
N GLN A 13 30.71 23.76 -2.63
CA GLN A 13 31.62 23.54 -3.76
C GLN A 13 31.22 22.36 -4.65
N ALA A 14 30.53 21.35 -4.12
CA ALA A 14 30.08 20.18 -4.91
C ALA A 14 28.95 20.52 -5.90
N ILE A 15 28.13 21.54 -5.59
CA ILE A 15 26.99 21.95 -6.42
C ILE A 15 27.44 22.65 -7.72
N ARG A 16 28.63 23.28 -7.72
CA ARG A 16 29.15 24.03 -8.87
C ARG A 16 29.72 23.17 -10.00
N GLN A 17 29.89 21.86 -9.79
CA GLN A 17 30.49 20.95 -10.79
C GLN A 17 29.50 20.01 -11.48
N LEU A 18 28.20 20.25 -11.34
CA LEU A 18 27.20 19.43 -12.03
C LEU A 18 27.02 19.87 -13.49
N PRO A 19 26.99 18.93 -14.46
CA PRO A 19 26.77 19.25 -15.87
C PRO A 19 25.36 19.81 -16.09
N GLN A 20 25.28 20.89 -16.88
CA GLN A 20 24.10 21.76 -17.07
C GLN A 20 22.91 21.11 -17.82
N CYS A 21 22.94 19.81 -18.14
CA CYS A 21 21.81 19.11 -18.78
C CYS A 21 20.71 18.69 -17.78
N TRP A 22 20.94 18.82 -16.48
CA TRP A 22 19.97 18.50 -15.43
C TRP A 22 19.12 19.73 -15.09
N THR A 23 18.42 20.25 -16.10
CA THR A 23 17.34 21.21 -15.86
C THR A 23 16.15 20.47 -15.26
N THR A 24 15.58 21.05 -14.21
CA THR A 24 14.53 20.60 -13.27
C THR A 24 13.19 20.19 -13.88
N ARG A 25 13.12 19.88 -15.18
CA ARG A 25 11.88 19.54 -15.89
C ARG A 25 11.45 18.07 -15.77
N ASN A 26 12.27 17.20 -15.18
CA ASN A 26 12.03 15.75 -15.17
C ASN A 26 12.06 15.07 -13.79
N LEU A 27 11.94 15.82 -12.69
CA LEU A 27 11.80 15.18 -11.37
C LEU A 27 10.45 14.48 -11.19
N LYS A 28 9.40 14.91 -11.92
CA LYS A 28 8.09 14.22 -11.94
C LYS A 28 8.17 12.81 -12.54
N LEU A 29 9.07 12.57 -13.50
CA LEU A 29 9.19 11.25 -14.14
C LEU A 29 9.97 10.25 -13.30
N ILE A 30 10.95 10.69 -12.50
CA ILE A 30 11.78 9.78 -11.70
C ILE A 30 11.01 9.24 -10.47
N VAL A 31 10.09 10.02 -9.91
CA VAL A 31 9.23 9.56 -8.80
C VAL A 31 8.08 8.67 -9.29
N SER A 32 7.65 8.80 -10.55
CA SER A 32 6.58 8.00 -11.16
C SER A 32 6.94 6.53 -11.44
N PHE A 33 8.21 6.14 -11.24
CA PHE A 33 8.69 4.76 -11.43
C PHE A 33 8.60 3.90 -10.15
N MET A 34 8.03 4.43 -9.06
CA MET A 34 7.61 3.61 -7.94
C MET A 34 6.23 3.06 -8.30
N SER A 35 6.15 1.77 -8.61
CA SER A 35 4.89 1.09 -8.94
C SER A 35 3.83 1.45 -7.90
N GLU A 36 2.73 2.06 -8.32
CA GLU A 36 1.64 2.42 -7.42
C GLU A 36 1.05 1.14 -6.80
N THR A 37 0.83 1.13 -5.48
CA THR A 37 0.25 -0.01 -4.74
C THR A 37 -1.23 0.20 -4.40
N LYS A 38 -1.81 1.28 -4.92
CA LYS A 38 -3.19 1.70 -4.69
C LYS A 38 -4.07 1.25 -5.85
N ILE A 39 -5.25 0.72 -5.55
CA ILE A 39 -6.30 0.44 -6.52
C ILE A 39 -7.63 1.05 -6.10
N THR A 40 -8.37 1.58 -7.06
CA THR A 40 -9.76 1.98 -6.86
C THR A 40 -10.69 0.87 -7.35
N ARG A 41 -11.62 0.43 -6.48
CA ARG A 41 -12.63 -0.58 -6.81
C ARG A 41 -14.01 -0.18 -6.29
N PRO A 42 -15.09 -0.55 -6.99
CA PRO A 42 -16.43 -0.44 -6.43
C PRO A 42 -16.57 -1.41 -5.25
N PHE A 43 -17.04 -0.90 -4.12
CA PHE A 43 -17.28 -1.68 -2.90
C PHE A 43 -18.40 -1.05 -2.08
N ALA A 44 -19.28 -1.89 -1.55
CA ALA A 44 -20.37 -1.48 -0.68
C ALA A 44 -21.29 -0.41 -1.31
N ASP A 45 -21.13 0.84 -0.87
CA ASP A 45 -21.94 2.02 -1.19
C ASP A 45 -21.26 2.98 -2.17
N GLY A 46 -20.05 2.66 -2.66
CA GLY A 46 -19.32 3.57 -3.55
C GLY A 46 -18.07 2.97 -4.18
N ALA A 47 -17.19 3.86 -4.64
CA ALA A 47 -15.84 3.50 -5.06
C ALA A 47 -14.87 3.86 -3.93
N TYR A 48 -13.98 2.93 -3.59
CA TYR A 48 -12.99 3.10 -2.55
C TYR A 48 -11.60 2.85 -3.09
N ASP A 49 -10.66 3.62 -2.59
CA ASP A 49 -9.25 3.35 -2.75
C ASP A 49 -8.84 2.29 -1.73
N PHE A 50 -8.05 1.33 -2.18
CA PHE A 50 -7.46 0.28 -1.39
C PHE A 50 -5.96 0.36 -1.56
N ASP A 51 -5.24 0.45 -0.46
CA ASP A 51 -3.78 0.47 -0.45
C ASP A 51 -3.30 -0.26 0.80
N LEU A 52 -2.54 -1.33 0.62
CA LEU A 52 -1.98 -2.10 1.73
C LEU A 52 -0.52 -1.71 1.92
N THR A 53 -0.32 -0.64 2.70
CA THR A 53 1.02 -0.12 3.00
C THR A 53 1.86 -1.14 3.78
N TYR A 54 3.19 -0.95 3.78
CA TYR A 54 4.11 -1.82 4.52
C TYR A 54 3.74 -1.98 6.00
N ASP A 55 3.39 -0.88 6.69
CA ASP A 55 3.07 -0.92 8.12
C ASP A 55 1.79 -1.70 8.40
N LEU A 56 0.78 -1.58 7.53
CA LEU A 56 -0.48 -2.31 7.64
C LEU A 56 -0.30 -3.80 7.29
N ALA A 57 0.48 -4.10 6.26
CA ALA A 57 0.89 -5.46 5.92
C ALA A 57 1.64 -6.14 7.09
N HIS A 58 2.60 -5.44 7.69
CA HIS A 58 3.36 -5.95 8.84
C HIS A 58 2.48 -6.10 10.09
N ALA A 59 1.53 -5.18 10.32
CA ALA A 59 0.54 -5.31 11.38
C ALA A 59 -0.34 -6.56 11.21
N PHE A 60 -0.80 -6.83 9.98
CA PHE A 60 -1.54 -8.05 9.65
C PHE A 60 -0.75 -9.31 10.00
N GLU A 61 0.51 -9.41 9.56
CA GLU A 61 1.33 -10.59 9.84
C GLU A 61 1.55 -10.81 11.35
N ARG A 62 1.81 -9.72 12.08
CA ARG A 62 1.98 -9.73 13.53
C ARG A 62 0.73 -10.24 14.24
N ASP A 63 -0.44 -9.70 13.89
CA ASP A 63 -1.69 -9.92 14.62
C ASP A 63 -2.35 -11.26 14.25
N ASN A 64 -2.11 -11.75 13.03
CA ASN A 64 -2.66 -13.00 12.53
C ASN A 64 -1.67 -14.17 12.55
N ARG A 65 -0.39 -13.91 12.87
CA ARG A 65 0.69 -14.91 12.93
C ARG A 65 0.77 -15.76 11.65
N THR A 66 0.57 -15.11 10.52
CA THR A 66 0.62 -15.73 9.20
C THR A 66 1.36 -14.82 8.26
N SER A 67 2.05 -15.38 7.28
CA SER A 67 2.63 -14.55 6.23
C SER A 67 1.53 -13.99 5.33
N LEU A 68 1.71 -12.74 4.92
CA LEU A 68 0.84 -12.08 3.96
C LEU A 68 0.83 -12.85 2.63
N PHE A 69 2.00 -13.31 2.18
CA PHE A 69 2.10 -14.09 0.94
C PHE A 69 1.50 -15.49 1.09
N ALA A 70 1.58 -16.09 2.29
CA ALA A 70 0.87 -17.34 2.57
C ALA A 70 -0.65 -17.16 2.52
N THR A 71 -1.16 -16.01 2.97
CA THR A 71 -2.57 -15.65 2.83
C THR A 71 -2.97 -15.49 1.36
N HIS A 72 -2.15 -14.82 0.55
CA HIS A 72 -2.39 -14.70 -0.90
C HIS A 72 -2.42 -16.06 -1.59
N LYS A 73 -1.41 -16.90 -1.34
CA LYS A 73 -1.38 -18.28 -1.84
C LYS A 73 -2.62 -19.07 -1.42
N GLY A 74 -3.02 -18.98 -0.16
CA GLY A 74 -4.23 -19.65 0.35
C GLY A 74 -5.51 -19.19 -0.36
N ILE A 75 -5.60 -17.92 -0.76
CA ILE A 75 -6.72 -17.43 -1.58
C ILE A 75 -6.74 -18.11 -2.95
N LEU A 76 -5.58 -18.19 -3.62
CA LEU A 76 -5.45 -18.84 -4.93
C LEU A 76 -5.73 -20.35 -4.87
N ASP A 77 -5.31 -21.01 -3.79
CA ASP A 77 -5.48 -22.45 -3.56
C ASP A 77 -6.87 -22.80 -2.97
N SER A 78 -7.77 -21.82 -2.81
CA SER A 78 -9.07 -21.98 -2.14
C SER A 78 -9.02 -22.41 -0.67
N ASP A 79 -7.87 -22.32 -0.01
CA ASP A 79 -7.70 -22.54 1.45
C ASP A 79 -7.98 -21.24 2.23
N TRP A 80 -9.20 -20.73 2.10
CA TRP A 80 -9.55 -19.41 2.60
C TRP A 80 -9.64 -19.38 4.13
N ARG A 81 -9.18 -18.27 4.72
CA ARG A 81 -9.46 -17.92 6.12
C ARG A 81 -10.38 -16.69 6.10
N VAL A 82 -11.63 -16.88 6.51
CA VAL A 82 -12.67 -15.83 6.50
C VAL A 82 -12.20 -14.56 7.21
N LYS A 83 -11.57 -14.72 8.38
CA LYS A 83 -10.99 -13.61 9.15
C LYS A 83 -9.94 -12.84 8.35
N HIS A 84 -9.10 -13.53 7.58
CA HIS A 84 -7.99 -12.90 6.86
C HIS A 84 -8.53 -12.06 5.70
N ILE A 85 -9.52 -12.58 4.96
CA ILE A 85 -10.17 -11.84 3.87
C ILE A 85 -10.76 -10.52 4.39
N ALA A 86 -11.54 -10.59 5.47
CA ALA A 86 -12.15 -9.41 6.07
C ALA A 86 -11.11 -8.40 6.55
N GLU A 87 -10.04 -8.86 7.20
CA GLU A 87 -9.00 -7.99 7.74
C GLU A 87 -8.15 -7.34 6.63
N ILE A 88 -7.81 -8.07 5.56
CA ILE A 88 -7.11 -7.52 4.40
C ILE A 88 -7.90 -6.35 3.80
N ILE A 89 -9.21 -6.54 3.59
CA ILE A 89 -10.08 -5.49 3.04
C ILE A 89 -10.12 -4.29 3.99
N ARG A 90 -10.29 -4.50 5.30
CA ARG A 90 -10.33 -3.43 6.31
C ARG A 90 -9.05 -2.61 6.31
N LEU A 91 -7.90 -3.27 6.40
CA LEU A 91 -6.59 -2.61 6.43
C LEU A 91 -6.32 -1.87 5.12
N ALA A 92 -6.67 -2.45 3.98
CA ALA A 92 -6.48 -1.80 2.69
C ALA A 92 -7.38 -0.57 2.51
N LEU A 93 -8.61 -0.58 3.03
CA LEU A 93 -9.46 0.62 3.09
C LEU A 93 -8.81 1.73 3.91
N ILE A 94 -8.20 1.37 5.05
CA ILE A 94 -7.50 2.32 5.93
C ILE A 94 -6.29 2.93 5.21
N GLY A 95 -5.44 2.12 4.59
CA GLY A 95 -4.31 2.63 3.80
C GLY A 95 -4.76 3.41 2.56
N GLY A 96 -5.94 3.10 2.04
CA GLY A 96 -6.64 3.86 0.99
C GLY A 96 -7.12 5.25 1.42
N GLY A 97 -7.17 5.54 2.72
CA GLY A 97 -7.62 6.82 3.28
C GLY A 97 -9.01 6.78 3.91
N THR A 98 -9.63 5.62 4.02
CA THR A 98 -10.89 5.44 4.75
C THR A 98 -10.63 5.48 6.25
N ASP A 99 -11.47 6.20 7.00
CA ASP A 99 -11.41 6.20 8.47
C ASP A 99 -11.58 4.79 9.06
N ASP A 100 -10.91 4.49 10.17
CA ASP A 100 -10.89 3.15 10.79
C ASP A 100 -12.30 2.67 11.21
N VAL A 101 -13.10 3.54 11.82
CA VAL A 101 -14.47 3.20 12.23
C VAL A 101 -15.32 2.92 11.00
N LYS A 102 -15.20 3.76 9.97
CA LYS A 102 -15.91 3.55 8.71
C LYS A 102 -15.47 2.26 8.02
N ALA A 103 -14.18 1.96 7.97
CA ALA A 103 -13.66 0.74 7.36
C ALA A 103 -14.18 -0.52 8.09
N TYR A 104 -14.23 -0.47 9.42
CA TYR A 104 -14.83 -1.52 10.24
C TYR A 104 -16.30 -1.74 9.90
N ASP A 105 -17.11 -0.67 9.91
CA ASP A 105 -18.55 -0.73 9.62
C ASP A 105 -18.83 -1.27 8.21
N LEU A 106 -18.03 -0.86 7.22
CA LEU A 106 -18.15 -1.37 5.85
C LEU A 106 -17.89 -2.88 5.79
N VAL A 107 -16.87 -3.38 6.48
CA VAL A 107 -16.56 -4.83 6.49
C VAL A 107 -17.63 -5.61 7.25
N GLU A 108 -18.08 -5.15 8.42
CA GLU A 108 -19.17 -5.79 9.17
C GLU A 108 -20.45 -5.87 8.33
N THR A 109 -20.78 -4.81 7.59
CA THR A 109 -22.04 -4.70 6.85
C THR A 109 -21.99 -5.41 5.50
N TYR A 110 -20.86 -5.35 4.79
CA TYR A 110 -20.79 -5.75 3.38
C TYR A 110 -19.93 -6.99 3.11
N VAL A 111 -19.12 -7.45 4.07
CA VAL A 111 -18.32 -8.69 3.91
C VAL A 111 -18.96 -9.84 4.68
N LYS A 112 -19.19 -9.69 5.98
CA LYS A 112 -19.62 -10.80 6.84
C LYS A 112 -20.98 -11.42 6.51
N PRO A 113 -22.03 -10.69 6.08
CA PRO A 113 -23.33 -11.29 5.79
C PRO A 113 -23.47 -11.77 4.34
N ARG A 114 -22.43 -11.67 3.51
CA ARG A 114 -22.48 -11.96 2.07
C ARG A 114 -21.69 -13.22 1.70
N PRO A 115 -21.98 -13.85 0.55
CA PRO A 115 -21.13 -14.92 0.02
C PRO A 115 -19.67 -14.46 -0.09
N LEU A 116 -18.75 -15.28 0.41
CA LEU A 116 -17.34 -14.89 0.55
C LEU A 116 -16.57 -14.79 -0.76
N GLY A 117 -17.09 -15.34 -1.87
CA GLY A 117 -16.39 -15.37 -3.16
C GLY A 117 -16.02 -13.96 -3.65
N ASP A 118 -16.95 -13.01 -3.57
CA ASP A 118 -16.72 -11.64 -4.01
C ASP A 118 -15.66 -10.93 -3.16
N SER A 119 -15.70 -11.16 -1.83
CA SER A 119 -14.71 -10.61 -0.90
C SER A 119 -13.33 -11.26 -1.08
N ALA A 120 -13.28 -12.56 -1.36
CA ALA A 120 -12.02 -13.25 -1.65
C ALA A 120 -11.38 -12.73 -2.94
N ALA A 121 -12.18 -12.48 -3.98
CA ALA A 121 -11.72 -11.87 -5.23
C ALA A 121 -11.15 -10.46 -4.98
N LEU A 122 -11.87 -9.61 -4.23
CA LEU A 122 -11.37 -8.27 -3.88
C LEU A 122 -10.07 -8.33 -3.05
N ALA A 123 -9.99 -9.21 -2.06
CA ALA A 123 -8.77 -9.40 -1.28
C ALA A 123 -7.59 -9.89 -2.14
N SER A 124 -7.85 -10.74 -3.14
CA SER A 124 -6.84 -11.19 -4.10
C SER A 124 -6.33 -10.03 -4.97
N ASP A 125 -7.21 -9.16 -5.46
CA ASP A 125 -6.84 -7.96 -6.23
C ASP A 125 -5.93 -7.04 -5.42
N ILE A 126 -6.32 -6.76 -4.17
CA ILE A 126 -5.55 -5.93 -3.24
C ILE A 126 -4.16 -6.52 -3.00
N LEU A 127 -4.07 -7.82 -2.71
CA LEU A 127 -2.80 -8.50 -2.45
C LEU A 127 -1.91 -8.53 -3.69
N ASN A 128 -2.47 -8.76 -4.88
CA ASN A 128 -1.72 -8.72 -6.14
C ASN A 128 -1.06 -7.36 -6.34
N VAL A 129 -1.81 -6.28 -6.15
CA VAL A 129 -1.25 -4.93 -6.30
C VAL A 129 -0.24 -4.63 -5.19
N ALA A 130 -0.48 -5.07 -3.97
CA ALA A 130 0.49 -4.88 -2.88
C ALA A 130 1.83 -5.58 -3.15
N PHE A 131 1.84 -6.74 -3.81
CA PHE A 131 3.07 -7.48 -4.11
C PHE A 131 3.75 -7.07 -5.41
N PHE A 132 2.98 -6.77 -6.44
CA PHE A 132 3.49 -6.62 -7.81
C PHE A 132 3.33 -5.20 -8.36
N GLY A 133 2.65 -4.33 -7.61
CA GLY A 133 2.24 -3.01 -8.07
C GLY A 133 1.10 -3.06 -9.09
N THR A 134 0.56 -1.90 -9.42
CA THR A 134 -0.35 -1.74 -10.55
C THR A 134 0.47 -1.81 -11.84
N SER A 135 0.39 -2.90 -12.59
CA SER A 135 0.78 -2.82 -14.00
C SER A 135 -0.29 -1.99 -14.69
N GLU A 136 0.05 -0.77 -15.11
CA GLU A 136 -0.74 -0.03 -16.10
C GLU A 136 -1.01 -0.98 -17.28
N ALA A 137 -2.28 -1.23 -17.59
CA ALA A 137 -2.68 -1.98 -18.78
C ALA A 137 -2.50 -1.13 -20.04
#